data_AF-A0A1E4TM18-F1
#
_entry.id   AF-A0A1E4TM18-F1
#
_cell.length_a   1.000
_cell.length_b   1.000
_cell.length_c   1.000
_cell.angle_alpha   90.00
_cell.angle_beta   90.00
_cell.angle_gamma   90.00
#
_symmetry.space_group_name_H-M   'P 1'
#
loop_
_entity.id
_entity.type
_entity.pdbx_description
1 polymer ?
#
loop_
_entity_poly.entity_id
_entity_poly.type
_entity_poly.pdbx_seq_one_letter_code
_entity_poly.pdbx_strand_id
1 'polypeptide(L)'
;MRLVDLPRYNTLTSALNADTALPTPDIAKSADQSLLRSARLVDGHFSYVAPLKTTDSVVLAVSPTALKDLGIDPEDAKTDEFRQILTDGGDLSEQSVYPWANNYGGWQFGQRAGQLGDGRAITLFETKVGSKSYEIQLKGAGKTPYGRFADGLAVLRSSIREFLVSEHLNALHIPTTRALSVIKINDRVAMRENGPEPTAVVCRFAESWLRLGNFDIHAWKGDRKAVRQLADYAISQSFGGREGLQRSFTEITKNCPESIPELVHVYVQFYLEAVRRNARSVGMWQAYGFMNGVLNTDNTSLIGLSMDYGPFAFMDTFDPQYTPNHDDQLLRYTYQNTPDIIWWNLAKLGENLGEMLGATEDELNSDEYMTTFSKNEETVRTLVGRLREVLTYAHEVYFYEYKKTRDSLFASRLGLKEYSEDLVKDLLETMETNMLDFHCTFRRLGAMRLFENDTNDWSEMAKPLIPTVKNVGAPDDVEITKDVGGWLKQYKSVLAEQGVTNDDDRQQQMNSVNPSFVLRGAVLDDVIAAAYNEDYTLLQKVIVMALDPFAETWGFDAEMENKYKEPAPREKRSMQCSCSS
;
A
#
# COMPACT_ATOMS: atom_id res chain seq x y z
N MET A 1 -2.07 3.87 26.95
CA MET A 1 -1.26 5.02 27.43
C MET A 1 -1.65 6.25 26.63
N ARG A 2 -1.28 7.47 27.03
CA ARG A 2 -1.52 8.65 26.18
C ARG A 2 -0.47 8.73 25.08
N LEU A 3 -0.77 9.40 23.97
CA LEU A 3 0.13 9.61 22.84
C LEU A 3 1.43 10.33 23.26
N VAL A 4 1.33 11.30 24.17
CA VAL A 4 2.50 12.03 24.69
C VAL A 4 3.46 11.12 25.49
N ASP A 5 2.92 10.06 26.08
CA ASP A 5 3.65 9.12 26.93
C ASP A 5 4.31 7.99 26.12
N LEU A 6 4.08 7.92 24.79
CA LEU A 6 4.75 6.93 23.94
C LEU A 6 6.27 7.12 23.98
N PRO A 7 7.05 6.04 24.11
CA PRO A 7 8.49 6.13 23.99
C PRO A 7 8.85 6.60 22.58
N ARG A 8 9.72 7.62 22.50
CA ARG A 8 10.15 8.22 21.23
C ARG A 8 11.60 7.84 20.93
N TYR A 9 11.84 7.43 19.70
CA TYR A 9 13.13 7.05 19.18
C TYR A 9 13.42 7.80 17.88
N ASN A 10 14.68 7.81 17.49
CA ASN A 10 15.21 8.48 16.31
C ASN A 10 16.29 7.61 15.64
N THR A 11 16.04 6.30 15.54
CA THR A 11 17.00 5.32 15.03
C THR A 11 17.41 5.63 13.60
N LEU A 12 16.49 6.08 12.73
CA LEU A 12 16.80 6.53 11.38
C LEU A 12 17.81 7.68 11.37
N THR A 13 17.49 8.76 12.10
CA THR A 13 18.30 9.98 12.09
C THR A 13 19.62 9.83 12.85
N SER A 14 19.74 8.79 13.68
CA SER A 14 20.98 8.40 14.34
C SER A 14 21.87 7.50 13.48
N ALA A 15 21.29 6.72 12.56
CA ALA A 15 22.01 5.75 11.76
C ALA A 15 22.40 6.26 10.37
N LEU A 16 21.64 7.21 9.82
CA LEU A 16 21.82 7.73 8.46
C LEU A 16 22.38 9.15 8.46
N ASN A 17 23.07 9.52 7.39
CA ASN A 17 23.60 10.88 7.24
C ASN A 17 22.47 11.87 6.98
N ALA A 18 22.39 12.91 7.81
CA ALA A 18 21.51 14.05 7.59
C ALA A 18 21.94 14.87 6.36
N ASP A 19 21.02 15.70 5.89
CA ASP A 19 21.30 16.79 4.96
C ASP A 19 22.48 17.64 5.46
N THR A 20 23.50 17.79 4.62
CA THR A 20 24.71 18.56 4.96
C THR A 20 24.42 20.02 5.31
N ALA A 21 23.32 20.60 4.80
CA ALA A 21 22.90 21.96 5.16
C ALA A 21 22.13 22.01 6.51
N LEU A 22 21.63 20.88 6.99
CA LEU A 22 20.87 20.73 8.24
C LEU A 22 21.40 19.50 9.02
N PRO A 23 22.68 19.49 9.43
CA PRO A 23 23.30 18.25 9.93
C PRO A 23 22.87 17.90 11.37
N THR A 24 22.26 18.83 12.10
CA THR A 24 21.78 18.63 13.48
C THR A 24 20.42 19.29 13.73
N PRO A 25 19.67 18.83 14.74
CA PRO A 25 18.43 19.48 15.17
C PRO A 25 18.61 20.95 15.55
N ASP A 26 19.72 21.32 16.19
CA ASP A 26 19.94 22.70 16.66
C ASP A 26 20.22 23.68 15.50
N ILE A 27 20.89 23.20 14.45
CA ILE A 27 21.01 23.97 13.20
C ILE A 27 19.63 24.11 12.56
N ALA A 28 18.82 23.03 12.51
CA ALA A 28 17.49 23.11 11.93
C ALA A 28 16.53 24.05 12.69
N LYS A 29 16.61 24.12 14.02
CA LYS A 29 15.80 25.05 14.84
C LYS A 29 16.14 26.51 14.61
N SER A 30 17.39 26.81 14.28
CA SER A 30 17.90 28.17 14.07
C SER A 30 18.01 28.57 12.59
N ALA A 31 17.74 27.62 11.68
CA ALA A 31 17.83 27.82 10.24
C ALA A 31 16.76 28.79 9.72
N ASP A 32 17.11 29.49 8.65
CA ASP A 32 16.18 30.32 7.89
C ASP A 32 15.03 29.48 7.30
N GLN A 33 13.80 30.00 7.32
CA GLN A 33 12.65 29.28 6.78
C GLN A 33 12.81 28.94 5.29
N SER A 34 13.54 29.74 4.51
CA SER A 34 13.83 29.42 3.12
C SER A 34 14.64 28.14 2.98
N LEU A 35 15.57 27.84 3.90
CA LEU A 35 16.37 26.60 3.87
C LEU A 35 15.52 25.36 4.21
N LEU A 36 14.56 25.52 5.11
CA LEU A 36 13.65 24.46 5.59
C LEU A 36 12.45 24.23 4.66
N ARG A 37 11.99 25.27 3.96
CA ARG A 37 10.69 25.28 3.27
C ARG A 37 10.79 25.59 1.78
N SER A 38 11.98 25.81 1.22
CA SER A 38 12.14 25.96 -0.23
C SER A 38 12.69 24.69 -0.84
N ALA A 39 12.18 24.36 -2.02
CA ALA A 39 12.68 23.21 -2.77
C ALA A 39 14.16 23.39 -3.13
N ARG A 40 14.99 22.41 -2.79
CA ARG A 40 16.42 22.41 -3.12
C ARG A 40 16.95 21.00 -3.24
N LEU A 41 18.11 20.87 -3.89
CA LEU A 41 18.87 19.62 -3.87
C LEU A 41 19.41 19.39 -2.46
N VAL A 42 19.31 18.14 -2.01
CA VAL A 42 19.70 17.71 -0.66
C VAL A 42 20.78 16.65 -0.81
N ASP A 43 21.81 16.77 0.02
CA ASP A 43 22.85 15.77 0.15
C ASP A 43 22.83 15.13 1.53
N GLY A 44 22.33 13.90 1.59
CA GLY A 44 21.94 13.19 2.82
C GLY A 44 20.68 12.35 2.59
N HIS A 45 20.34 11.51 3.56
CA HIS A 45 19.16 10.62 3.53
C HIS A 45 17.87 11.32 3.96
N PHE A 46 17.98 12.40 4.74
CA PHE A 46 16.82 13.14 5.28
C PHE A 46 17.22 14.58 5.63
N SER A 47 16.23 15.44 5.88
CA SER A 47 16.41 16.79 6.43
C SER A 47 15.64 16.92 7.73
N TYR A 48 16.26 17.47 8.77
CA TYR A 48 15.54 17.87 9.98
C TYR A 48 14.58 19.02 9.67
N VAL A 49 13.30 18.86 9.96
CA VAL A 49 12.26 19.88 9.70
C VAL A 49 11.04 19.61 10.57
N ALA A 50 10.63 20.61 11.36
CA ALA A 50 9.43 20.51 12.19
C ALA A 50 8.14 20.77 11.38
N PRO A 51 6.97 20.29 11.85
CA PRO A 51 5.68 20.73 11.34
C PRO A 51 5.46 22.25 11.43
N LEU A 52 4.54 22.78 10.62
CA LEU A 52 4.04 24.14 10.79
C LEU A 52 3.10 24.19 12.00
N LYS A 53 3.23 25.22 12.84
CA LYS A 53 2.32 25.46 13.96
C LYS A 53 0.91 25.77 13.48
N THR A 54 -0.08 25.32 14.25
CA THR A 54 -1.51 25.59 14.00
C THR A 54 -2.14 26.28 15.20
N THR A 55 -3.11 27.15 14.91
CA THR A 55 -3.87 27.92 15.90
C THR A 55 -5.33 27.51 15.98
N ASP A 56 -5.86 26.86 14.93
CA ASP A 56 -7.24 26.38 14.88
C ASP A 56 -7.32 25.07 14.06
N SER A 57 -7.73 24.01 14.75
CA SER A 57 -7.87 22.67 14.17
C SER A 57 -8.96 21.85 14.88
N VAL A 58 -9.57 20.92 14.14
CA VAL A 58 -10.67 20.06 14.60
C VAL A 58 -10.42 18.61 14.21
N VAL A 59 -10.45 17.71 15.19
CA VAL A 59 -10.33 16.26 14.95
C VAL A 59 -11.62 15.78 14.28
N LEU A 60 -11.50 15.24 13.06
CA LEU A 60 -12.65 14.73 12.30
C LEU A 60 -12.82 13.22 12.49
N ALA A 61 -11.72 12.48 12.52
CA ALA A 61 -11.73 11.03 12.61
C ALA A 61 -10.47 10.51 13.33
N VAL A 62 -10.64 9.43 14.08
CA VAL A 62 -9.55 8.66 14.70
C VAL A 62 -9.89 7.18 14.54
N SER A 63 -8.93 6.36 14.11
CA SER A 63 -9.15 4.91 13.96
C SER A 63 -8.99 4.20 15.31
N PRO A 64 -10.03 3.51 15.81
CA PRO A 64 -9.93 2.71 17.03
C PRO A 64 -8.91 1.56 16.90
N THR A 65 -8.80 0.98 15.70
CA THR A 65 -7.84 -0.09 15.43
C THR A 65 -6.41 0.45 15.44
N ALA A 66 -6.17 1.63 14.86
CA ALA A 66 -4.87 2.30 14.93
C ALA A 66 -4.46 2.66 16.37
N LEU A 67 -5.39 3.18 17.18
CA LEU A 67 -5.15 3.44 18.60
C LEU A 67 -4.72 2.17 19.33
N LYS A 68 -5.43 1.05 19.09
CA LYS A 68 -5.11 -0.25 19.66
C LYS A 68 -3.72 -0.73 19.25
N ASP A 69 -3.37 -0.62 17.97
CA ASP A 69 -2.06 -1.06 17.45
C ASP A 69 -0.90 -0.23 18.03
N LEU A 70 -1.15 1.04 18.34
CA LEU A 70 -0.19 1.93 18.99
C LEU A 70 -0.24 1.86 20.53
N GLY A 71 -1.15 1.07 21.11
CA GLY A 71 -1.33 1.00 22.57
C GLY A 71 -1.84 2.29 23.21
N ILE A 72 -2.48 3.17 22.43
CA ILE A 72 -3.01 4.45 22.88
C ILE A 72 -4.43 4.26 23.45
N ASP A 73 -4.71 4.91 24.57
CA ASP A 73 -6.04 4.90 25.18
C ASP A 73 -7.03 5.70 24.30
N PRO A 74 -8.20 5.14 23.93
CA PRO A 74 -9.20 5.86 23.16
C PRO A 74 -9.67 7.18 23.77
N GLU A 75 -9.61 7.34 25.10
CA GLU A 75 -9.97 8.61 25.74
C GLU A 75 -8.96 9.72 25.46
N ASP A 76 -7.71 9.39 25.12
CA ASP A 76 -6.68 10.38 24.79
C ASP A 76 -7.01 11.16 23.52
N ALA A 77 -7.76 10.55 22.59
CA ALA A 77 -8.20 11.18 21.34
C ALA A 77 -9.09 12.43 21.56
N LYS A 78 -9.61 12.63 22.77
CA LYS A 78 -10.44 13.78 23.15
C LYS A 78 -9.62 14.94 23.73
N THR A 79 -8.31 14.76 23.93
CA THR A 79 -7.45 15.75 24.57
C THR A 79 -6.88 16.77 23.57
N ASP A 80 -6.61 17.98 24.04
CA ASP A 80 -5.92 19.00 23.25
C ASP A 80 -4.48 18.61 22.90
N GLU A 81 -3.81 17.90 23.81
CA GLU A 81 -2.44 17.42 23.65
C GLU A 81 -2.34 16.42 22.50
N PHE A 82 -3.27 15.46 22.41
CA PHE A 82 -3.36 14.53 21.29
C PHE A 82 -3.54 15.29 19.97
N ARG A 83 -4.49 16.23 19.90
CA ARG A 83 -4.73 17.04 18.71
C ARG A 83 -3.47 17.82 18.31
N GLN A 84 -2.81 18.50 19.23
CA GLN A 84 -1.62 19.33 18.96
C GLN A 84 -0.44 18.50 18.43
N ILE A 85 -0.15 17.34 19.04
CA ILE A 85 0.91 16.44 18.57
C ILE A 85 0.63 16.01 17.12
N LEU A 86 -0.62 15.66 16.82
CA LEU A 86 -1.03 15.15 15.51
C LEU A 86 -1.28 16.23 14.44
N THR A 87 -1.12 17.51 14.77
CA THR A 87 -1.17 18.61 13.80
C THR A 87 0.17 19.28 13.60
N ASP A 88 0.80 19.71 14.68
CA ASP A 88 2.01 20.55 14.62
C ASP A 88 3.21 20.01 15.41
N GLY A 89 3.11 18.74 15.80
CA GLY A 89 4.10 18.04 16.60
C GLY A 89 4.01 18.32 18.09
N GLY A 90 3.22 19.31 18.54
CA GLY A 90 3.13 19.66 19.96
C GLY A 90 4.47 20.16 20.52
N ASP A 91 4.67 19.96 21.83
CA ASP A 91 5.97 20.16 22.48
C ASP A 91 6.73 18.83 22.57
N LEU A 92 7.78 18.70 21.75
CA LEU A 92 8.68 17.54 21.73
C LEU A 92 10.01 17.83 22.46
N SER A 93 10.16 19.00 23.07
CA SER A 93 11.45 19.52 23.55
C SER A 93 12.09 18.67 24.66
N GLU A 94 11.29 17.99 25.47
CA GLU A 94 11.77 17.19 26.61
C GLU A 94 12.31 15.80 26.23
N GLN A 95 12.12 15.34 24.98
CA GLN A 95 12.30 13.91 24.64
C GLN A 95 13.42 13.61 23.63
N SER A 96 14.37 14.53 23.39
CA SER A 96 15.59 14.34 22.59
C SER A 96 15.43 13.94 21.10
N VAL A 97 14.21 13.78 20.60
CA VAL A 97 13.90 13.50 19.19
C VAL A 97 13.50 14.78 18.46
N TYR A 98 13.92 14.93 17.20
CA TYR A 98 13.52 16.05 16.36
C TYR A 98 12.93 15.55 15.04
N PRO A 99 11.82 16.14 14.55
CA PRO A 99 11.18 15.69 13.31
C PRO A 99 12.06 15.80 12.07
N TRP A 100 11.81 14.94 11.09
CA TRP A 100 12.54 14.89 9.82
C TRP A 100 11.65 14.59 8.62
N ALA A 101 12.19 14.82 7.43
CA ALA A 101 11.60 14.47 6.15
C ALA A 101 12.62 13.69 5.30
N ASN A 102 12.22 12.58 4.69
CA ASN A 102 13.12 11.70 3.95
C ASN A 102 13.47 12.25 2.56
N ASN A 103 14.71 12.01 2.12
CA ASN A 103 15.18 12.21 0.76
C ASN A 103 15.08 10.91 -0.04
N TYR A 104 14.46 10.97 -1.21
CA TYR A 104 14.40 9.86 -2.15
C TYR A 104 14.29 10.38 -3.58
N GLY A 105 14.55 9.51 -4.54
CA GLY A 105 14.29 9.73 -5.96
C GLY A 105 13.19 8.77 -6.42
N GLY A 106 12.98 8.65 -7.72
CA GLY A 106 12.07 7.63 -8.24
C GLY A 106 11.96 7.59 -9.75
N TRP A 107 11.63 6.42 -10.26
CA TRP A 107 11.22 6.20 -11.64
C TRP A 107 9.71 6.44 -11.74
N GLN A 108 9.32 7.59 -12.30
CA GLN A 108 7.92 7.96 -12.51
C GLN A 108 7.50 7.58 -13.92
N PHE A 109 6.50 6.70 -14.05
CA PHE A 109 6.06 6.15 -15.35
C PHE A 109 7.21 5.57 -16.19
N GLY A 110 8.20 4.97 -15.52
CA GLY A 110 9.40 4.39 -16.15
C GLY A 110 10.49 5.40 -16.53
N GLN A 111 10.29 6.70 -16.25
CA GLN A 111 11.26 7.75 -16.50
C GLN A 111 11.93 8.21 -15.20
N ARG A 112 13.22 8.52 -15.25
CA ARG A 112 13.96 9.02 -14.08
C ARG A 112 13.50 10.43 -13.70
N ALA A 113 12.91 10.59 -12.51
CA ALA A 113 12.36 11.89 -12.06
C ALA A 113 13.35 12.77 -11.25
N GLY A 114 14.57 12.28 -11.01
CA GLY A 114 15.54 13.00 -10.18
C GLY A 114 15.15 13.02 -8.69
N GLN A 115 15.55 14.06 -7.97
CA GLN A 115 15.26 14.16 -6.53
C GLN A 115 13.78 14.47 -6.29
N LEU A 116 13.17 13.65 -5.43
CA LEU A 116 11.84 13.81 -4.86
C LEU A 116 12.01 14.07 -3.35
N GLY A 117 11.44 13.22 -2.50
CA GLY A 117 11.46 13.33 -1.04
C GLY A 117 10.10 13.66 -0.45
N ASP A 118 10.04 13.65 0.87
CA ASP A 118 8.83 13.93 1.64
C ASP A 118 8.47 15.42 1.55
N GLY A 119 7.87 15.84 0.43
CA GLY A 119 7.60 17.25 0.12
C GLY A 119 6.49 17.90 0.95
N ARG A 120 5.60 17.07 1.51
CA ARG A 120 4.47 17.45 2.36
C ARG A 120 4.25 16.46 3.51
N ALA A 121 5.27 15.68 3.85
CA ALA A 121 5.23 14.71 4.93
C ALA A 121 6.40 14.96 5.89
N ILE A 122 6.16 14.77 7.18
CA ILE A 122 7.15 15.02 8.23
C ILE A 122 6.99 13.91 9.27
N THR A 123 8.04 13.11 9.46
CA THR A 123 8.09 12.09 10.52
C THR A 123 8.41 12.78 11.83
N LEU A 124 7.60 12.56 12.86
CA LEU A 124 7.78 13.16 14.18
C LEU A 124 8.82 12.41 15.00
N PHE A 125 8.64 11.09 15.09
CA PHE A 125 9.45 10.17 15.87
C PHE A 125 9.12 8.74 15.51
N GLU A 126 9.97 7.81 15.93
CA GLU A 126 9.69 6.39 15.98
C GLU A 126 9.17 6.00 17.37
N THR A 127 8.36 4.96 17.46
CA THR A 127 7.91 4.38 18.73
C THR A 127 7.92 2.86 18.65
N LYS A 128 7.89 2.20 19.80
CA LYS A 128 7.88 0.74 19.91
C LYS A 128 6.71 0.26 20.73
N VAL A 129 5.91 -0.64 20.16
CA VAL A 129 4.75 -1.24 20.80
C VAL A 129 4.87 -2.77 20.68
N GLY A 130 5.12 -3.41 21.83
CA GLY A 130 5.47 -4.84 21.86
C GLY A 130 6.76 -5.12 21.07
N SER A 131 6.69 -6.01 20.09
CA SER A 131 7.81 -6.36 19.21
C SER A 131 7.93 -5.49 17.97
N LYS A 132 6.95 -4.61 17.70
CA LYS A 132 6.90 -3.79 16.48
C LYS A 132 7.39 -2.38 16.75
N SER A 133 8.10 -1.82 15.78
CA SER A 133 8.49 -0.41 15.75
C SER A 133 7.68 0.30 14.68
N TYR A 134 7.28 1.55 14.94
CA TYR A 134 6.50 2.36 14.03
C TYR A 134 7.08 3.76 13.90
N GLU A 135 7.16 4.29 12.70
CA GLU A 135 7.41 5.70 12.42
C GLU A 135 6.08 6.47 12.38
N ILE A 136 5.91 7.50 13.22
CA ILE A 136 4.72 8.37 13.25
C ILE A 136 4.96 9.57 12.33
N GLN A 137 4.13 9.75 11.31
CA GLN A 137 4.33 10.73 10.26
C GLN A 137 3.08 11.58 10.00
N LEU A 138 3.23 12.90 9.92
CA LEU A 138 2.18 13.83 9.55
C LEU A 138 2.27 14.18 8.07
N LYS A 139 1.18 14.01 7.32
CA LYS A 139 1.08 14.45 5.93
C LYS A 139 0.14 15.65 5.84
N GLY A 140 0.60 16.70 5.16
CA GLY A 140 -0.08 18.01 5.09
C GLY A 140 0.38 19.01 6.16
N ALA A 141 1.37 18.65 6.98
CA ALA A 141 1.86 19.46 8.09
C ALA A 141 2.85 20.58 7.68
N GLY A 142 2.99 20.85 6.39
CA GLY A 142 3.79 21.95 5.85
C GLY A 142 4.87 21.52 4.86
N LYS A 143 5.43 22.53 4.21
CA LYS A 143 6.46 22.35 3.17
C LYS A 143 7.78 21.90 3.78
N THR A 144 8.56 21.15 3.01
CA THR A 144 9.91 20.70 3.37
C THR A 144 10.90 21.10 2.26
N PRO A 145 12.21 20.81 2.39
CA PRO A 145 13.17 21.02 1.30
C PRO A 145 12.86 20.23 0.02
N TYR A 146 11.91 19.28 0.09
CA TYR A 146 11.50 18.39 -0.99
C TYR A 146 10.20 18.82 -1.67
N GLY A 147 9.56 19.91 -1.21
CA GLY A 147 8.22 20.31 -1.63
C GLY A 147 8.05 20.62 -3.13
N ARG A 148 9.14 20.73 -3.91
CA ARG A 148 9.14 21.19 -5.30
C ARG A 148 8.23 22.43 -5.46
N PHE A 149 7.23 22.33 -6.32
CA PHE A 149 6.25 23.39 -6.59
C PHE A 149 5.04 23.37 -5.65
N ALA A 150 4.90 22.34 -4.80
CA ALA A 150 3.77 22.21 -3.89
C ALA A 150 3.87 23.16 -2.69
N ASP A 151 2.71 23.42 -2.07
CA ASP A 151 2.52 24.25 -0.89
C ASP A 151 2.86 23.52 0.44
N GLY A 152 3.03 22.20 0.39
CA GLY A 152 3.28 21.37 1.57
C GLY A 152 2.02 21.01 2.37
N LEU A 153 0.84 21.38 1.88
CA LEU A 153 -0.44 21.15 2.53
C LEU A 153 -1.17 19.96 1.89
N ALA A 154 -2.01 19.28 2.67
CA ALA A 154 -2.95 18.28 2.18
C ALA A 154 -4.38 18.84 2.27
N VAL A 155 -5.22 18.54 1.29
CA VAL A 155 -6.62 18.94 1.29
C VAL A 155 -7.47 17.89 2.00
N LEU A 156 -8.64 18.29 2.48
CA LEU A 156 -9.56 17.44 3.23
C LEU A 156 -9.93 16.17 2.45
N ARG A 157 -10.27 16.28 1.16
CA ARG A 157 -10.61 15.12 0.32
C ARG A 157 -9.49 14.08 0.26
N SER A 158 -8.25 14.51 0.04
CA SER A 158 -7.09 13.61 -0.05
C SER A 158 -6.81 12.91 1.28
N SER A 159 -7.00 13.63 2.39
CA SER A 159 -6.76 13.12 3.75
C SER A 159 -7.81 12.09 4.16
N ILE A 160 -9.08 12.33 3.83
CA ILE A 160 -10.18 11.35 4.05
C ILE A 160 -9.94 10.08 3.24
N ARG A 161 -9.59 10.22 1.95
CA ARG A 161 -9.31 9.07 1.07
C ARG A 161 -8.21 8.18 1.61
N GLU A 162 -7.08 8.79 1.98
CA GLU A 162 -5.93 8.10 2.53
C GLU A 162 -6.26 7.42 3.88
N PHE A 163 -6.94 8.12 4.78
CA PHE A 163 -7.33 7.53 6.06
C PHE A 163 -8.21 6.30 5.89
N LEU A 164 -9.26 6.39 5.08
CA LEU A 164 -10.20 5.29 4.89
C LEU A 164 -9.56 4.08 4.22
N VAL A 165 -8.74 4.28 3.18
CA VAL A 165 -8.12 3.16 2.47
C VAL A 165 -7.02 2.47 3.27
N SER A 166 -6.22 3.23 4.02
CA SER A 166 -5.21 2.66 4.92
C SER A 166 -5.83 1.67 5.90
N GLU A 167 -6.94 2.06 6.53
CA GLU A 167 -7.60 1.22 7.52
C GLU A 167 -8.44 0.10 6.88
N HIS A 168 -9.04 0.35 5.71
CA HIS A 168 -9.79 -0.68 4.98
C HIS A 168 -8.88 -1.80 4.46
N LEU A 169 -7.72 -1.48 3.87
CA LEU A 169 -6.75 -2.49 3.45
C LEU A 169 -6.26 -3.31 4.64
N ASN A 170 -6.06 -2.69 5.80
CA ASN A 170 -5.67 -3.40 7.01
C ASN A 170 -6.76 -4.36 7.49
N ALA A 171 -8.03 -3.93 7.42
CA ALA A 171 -9.17 -4.79 7.75
C ALA A 171 -9.34 -5.95 6.76
N LEU A 172 -8.96 -5.77 5.49
CA LEU A 172 -8.85 -6.84 4.48
C LEU A 172 -7.58 -7.70 4.63
N HIS A 173 -6.75 -7.43 5.63
CA HIS A 173 -5.46 -8.10 5.88
C HIS A 173 -4.42 -7.92 4.77
N ILE A 174 -4.53 -6.84 3.99
CA ILE A 174 -3.55 -6.45 2.98
C ILE A 174 -2.49 -5.57 3.66
N PRO A 175 -1.19 -5.92 3.59
CA PRO A 175 -0.11 -5.12 4.16
C PRO A 175 -0.15 -3.68 3.64
N THR A 176 -0.23 -2.72 4.57
CA THR A 176 -0.57 -1.34 4.25
C THR A 176 0.00 -0.39 5.29
N THR A 177 0.30 0.85 4.89
CA THR A 177 0.50 1.92 5.86
C THR A 177 -0.82 2.22 6.56
N ARG A 178 -0.75 2.66 7.81
CA ARG A 178 -1.89 2.83 8.69
C ARG A 178 -2.17 4.31 8.92
N ALA A 179 -3.41 4.64 9.26
CA ALA A 179 -3.83 6.02 9.49
C ALA A 179 -4.48 6.15 10.88
N LEU A 180 -3.87 6.96 11.73
CA LEU A 180 -4.33 7.21 13.09
C LEU A 180 -5.48 8.22 13.11
N SER A 181 -5.35 9.34 12.40
CA SER A 181 -6.33 10.43 12.46
C SER A 181 -6.42 11.26 11.18
N VAL A 182 -7.57 11.94 11.03
CA VAL A 182 -7.74 13.08 10.12
C VAL A 182 -8.16 14.29 10.94
N ILE A 183 -7.38 15.36 10.85
CA ILE A 183 -7.62 16.61 11.59
C ILE A 183 -7.71 17.75 10.58
N LYS A 184 -8.85 18.45 10.56
CA LYS A 184 -9.06 19.65 9.74
C LYS A 184 -8.26 20.81 10.31
N ILE A 185 -7.61 21.57 9.45
CA ILE A 185 -6.89 22.80 9.82
C ILE A 185 -7.69 23.98 9.28
N ASN A 186 -8.15 24.86 10.18
CA ASN A 186 -9.02 25.97 9.83
C ASN A 186 -8.26 27.27 9.58
N ASP A 187 -7.01 27.37 10.05
CA ASP A 187 -6.21 28.59 9.94
C ASP A 187 -5.54 28.79 8.56
N ARG A 188 -5.70 27.84 7.63
CA ARG A 188 -5.16 27.93 6.26
C ARG A 188 -5.98 27.15 5.24
N VAL A 189 -5.87 27.60 3.99
CA VAL A 189 -6.47 26.96 2.81
C VAL A 189 -5.39 26.57 1.82
N ALA A 190 -5.62 25.52 1.05
CA ALA A 190 -4.73 25.09 -0.02
C ALA A 190 -5.32 25.51 -1.38
N MET A 191 -4.47 26.00 -2.28
CA MET A 191 -4.91 26.37 -3.63
C MET A 191 -4.74 25.17 -4.57
N ARG A 192 -5.82 24.77 -5.23
CA ARG A 192 -5.85 23.70 -6.24
C ARG A 192 -6.47 24.22 -7.54
N GLU A 193 -6.52 23.38 -8.56
CA GLU A 193 -7.05 23.74 -9.89
C GLU A 193 -8.49 24.29 -9.84
N ASN A 194 -9.31 23.76 -8.93
CA ASN A 194 -10.71 24.17 -8.74
C ASN A 194 -10.88 25.32 -7.74
N GLY A 195 -9.79 25.95 -7.28
CA GLY A 195 -9.81 27.05 -6.32
C GLY A 195 -9.35 26.67 -4.91
N PRO A 196 -9.73 27.45 -3.89
CA PRO A 196 -9.33 27.19 -2.50
C PRO A 196 -10.07 25.95 -1.95
N GLU A 197 -9.31 25.03 -1.35
CA GLU A 197 -9.83 23.83 -0.71
C GLU A 197 -9.48 23.82 0.80
N PRO A 198 -10.37 23.24 1.64
CA PRO A 198 -10.11 23.08 3.07
C PRO A 198 -8.91 22.15 3.28
N THR A 199 -8.06 22.47 4.27
CA THR A 199 -6.85 21.70 4.57
C THR A 199 -7.05 20.74 5.72
N ALA A 200 -6.30 19.66 5.70
CA ALA A 200 -6.26 18.69 6.77
C ALA A 200 -4.85 18.12 6.93
N VAL A 201 -4.57 17.61 8.12
CA VAL A 201 -3.42 16.76 8.41
C VAL A 201 -3.93 15.35 8.65
N VAL A 202 -3.32 14.37 7.97
CA VAL A 202 -3.49 12.96 8.29
C VAL A 202 -2.26 12.48 9.06
N CYS A 203 -2.49 11.94 10.26
CA CYS A 203 -1.44 11.23 10.98
C CYS A 203 -1.40 9.79 10.49
N ARG A 204 -0.28 9.40 9.92
CA ARG A 204 -0.01 8.06 9.38
C ARG A 204 1.07 7.38 10.21
N PHE A 205 1.09 6.06 10.21
CA PHE A 205 2.20 5.30 10.79
C PHE A 205 2.47 4.01 10.02
N ALA A 206 3.73 3.57 10.05
CA ALA A 206 4.19 2.38 9.35
C ALA A 206 5.41 1.78 10.05
N GLU A 207 5.67 0.48 9.85
CA GLU A 207 6.88 -0.15 10.36
C GLU A 207 8.15 0.39 9.67
N SER A 208 8.01 0.92 8.46
CA SER A 208 9.04 1.69 7.77
C SER A 208 8.43 2.55 6.67
N TRP A 209 8.93 3.78 6.52
CA TRP A 209 8.63 4.63 5.36
C TRP A 209 9.67 4.52 4.24
N LEU A 210 10.60 3.56 4.32
CA LEU A 210 11.57 3.31 3.27
C LEU A 210 10.90 2.79 2.00
N ARG A 211 11.29 3.40 0.88
CA ARG A 211 10.83 3.13 -0.48
C ARG A 211 11.99 2.61 -1.31
N LEU A 212 11.69 2.01 -2.46
CA LEU A 212 12.74 1.68 -3.44
C LEU A 212 13.46 2.95 -3.94
N GLY A 213 12.69 4.04 -4.06
CA GLY A 213 13.20 5.37 -4.40
C GLY A 213 14.28 5.93 -3.47
N ASN A 214 14.36 5.48 -2.20
CA ASN A 214 15.45 5.89 -1.31
C ASN A 214 16.80 5.34 -1.80
N PHE A 215 16.82 4.19 -2.46
CA PHE A 215 18.04 3.64 -3.08
C PHE A 215 18.35 4.33 -4.42
N ASP A 216 17.32 4.61 -5.21
CA ASP A 216 17.47 5.26 -6.53
C ASP A 216 18.33 6.54 -6.44
N ILE A 217 18.03 7.44 -5.50
CA ILE A 217 18.71 8.74 -5.41
C ILE A 217 20.21 8.61 -5.11
N HIS A 218 20.61 7.69 -4.24
CA HIS A 218 22.02 7.50 -3.87
C HIS A 218 22.78 6.75 -4.96
N ALA A 219 22.17 5.72 -5.56
CA ALA A 219 22.75 5.00 -6.69
C ALA A 219 23.02 5.93 -7.87
N TRP A 220 22.07 6.84 -8.18
CA TRP A 220 22.22 7.83 -9.24
C TRP A 220 23.30 8.88 -9.01
N LYS A 221 23.61 9.18 -7.74
CA LYS A 221 24.74 10.04 -7.36
C LYS A 221 26.08 9.29 -7.41
N GLY A 222 26.07 7.97 -7.59
CA GLY A 222 27.24 7.12 -7.46
C GLY A 222 27.70 6.95 -6.00
N ASP A 223 26.86 7.30 -5.02
CA ASP A 223 27.19 7.23 -3.60
C ASP A 223 26.94 5.83 -3.05
N ARG A 224 27.88 4.93 -3.37
CA ARG A 224 27.85 3.52 -2.97
C ARG A 224 27.85 3.34 -1.44
N LYS A 225 28.50 4.26 -0.72
CA LYS A 225 28.55 4.22 0.76
C LYS A 225 27.18 4.49 1.35
N ALA A 226 26.46 5.51 0.85
CA ALA A 226 25.10 5.77 1.29
C ALA A 226 24.12 4.64 0.93
N VAL A 227 24.27 4.01 -0.25
CA VAL A 227 23.46 2.83 -0.62
C VAL A 227 23.69 1.68 0.37
N ARG A 228 24.95 1.36 0.70
CA ARG A 228 25.28 0.32 1.68
C ARG A 228 24.79 0.67 3.08
N GLN A 229 25.00 1.90 3.54
CA GLN A 229 24.53 2.38 4.84
C GLN A 229 23.00 2.26 4.98
N LEU A 230 22.25 2.61 3.92
CA LEU A 230 20.81 2.45 3.88
C LEU A 230 20.38 0.98 3.90
N ALA A 231 21.08 0.10 3.18
CA ALA A 231 20.83 -1.34 3.21
C ALA A 231 21.08 -1.92 4.62
N ASP A 232 22.21 -1.58 5.25
CA ASP A 232 22.54 -2.03 6.60
C ASP A 232 21.50 -1.55 7.63
N TYR A 233 21.07 -0.29 7.53
CA TYR A 233 19.98 0.26 8.34
C TYR A 233 18.69 -0.55 8.14
N ALA A 234 18.25 -0.73 6.89
CA ALA A 234 17.03 -1.48 6.58
C ALA A 234 17.10 -2.91 7.11
N ILE A 235 18.22 -3.62 6.91
CA ILE A 235 18.45 -4.97 7.42
C ILE A 235 18.24 -5.01 8.94
N SER A 236 18.83 -4.06 9.66
CA SER A 236 18.76 -4.00 11.12
C SER A 236 17.35 -3.68 11.64
N GLN A 237 16.68 -2.67 11.06
CA GLN A 237 15.44 -2.13 11.63
C GLN A 237 14.18 -2.78 11.05
N SER A 238 14.17 -3.15 9.78
CA SER A 238 12.95 -3.54 9.05
C SER A 238 12.90 -5.02 8.64
N PHE A 239 14.03 -5.73 8.73
CA PHE A 239 14.16 -7.13 8.32
C PHE A 239 14.64 -8.08 9.44
N GLY A 240 14.72 -7.58 10.69
CA GLY A 240 15.06 -8.40 11.86
C GLY A 240 16.53 -8.84 11.91
N GLY A 241 17.42 -8.11 11.23
CA GLY A 241 18.85 -8.40 11.17
C GLY A 241 19.18 -9.70 10.41
N ARG A 242 20.42 -10.15 10.56
CA ARG A 242 20.93 -11.39 9.91
C ARG A 242 20.12 -12.62 10.27
N GLU A 243 19.67 -12.74 11.52
CA GLU A 243 18.87 -13.89 11.97
C GLU A 243 17.46 -13.88 11.37
N GLY A 244 16.81 -12.71 11.27
CA GLY A 244 15.53 -12.56 10.58
C GLY A 244 15.62 -12.97 9.11
N LEU A 245 16.65 -12.49 8.42
CA LEU A 245 16.89 -12.81 7.02
C LEU A 245 17.22 -14.28 6.78
N GLN A 246 18.06 -14.90 7.61
CA GLN A 246 18.38 -16.32 7.49
C GLN A 246 17.14 -17.21 7.66
N ARG A 247 16.25 -16.85 8.59
CA ARG A 247 14.96 -17.54 8.76
C ARG A 247 14.08 -17.41 7.52
N SER A 248 13.90 -16.19 7.00
CA SER A 248 13.11 -16.02 5.76
C SER A 248 13.72 -16.75 4.57
N PHE A 249 15.04 -16.68 4.40
CA PHE A 249 15.75 -17.36 3.32
C PHE A 249 15.56 -18.89 3.37
N THR A 250 15.54 -19.48 4.57
CA THR A 250 15.24 -20.91 4.76
C THR A 250 13.82 -21.25 4.28
N GLU A 251 12.85 -20.37 4.47
CA GLU A 251 11.48 -20.57 3.97
C GLU A 251 11.35 -20.38 2.45
N ILE A 252 12.09 -19.43 1.89
CA ILE A 252 12.13 -19.19 0.42
C ILE A 252 12.67 -20.44 -0.27
N THR A 253 13.82 -20.94 0.18
CA THR A 253 14.52 -22.08 -0.45
C THR A 253 13.82 -23.42 -0.25
N LYS A 254 13.00 -23.57 0.80
CA LYS A 254 12.15 -24.77 0.97
C LYS A 254 11.10 -24.92 -0.13
N ASN A 255 10.62 -23.81 -0.69
CA ASN A 255 9.43 -23.77 -1.51
C ASN A 255 9.68 -23.39 -2.98
N CYS A 256 10.84 -22.80 -3.30
CA CYS A 256 11.23 -22.39 -4.65
C CYS A 256 12.41 -23.26 -5.13
N PRO A 257 12.22 -24.19 -6.10
CA PRO A 257 13.16 -25.29 -6.34
C PRO A 257 14.21 -25.07 -7.44
N GLU A 258 14.47 -23.85 -7.90
CA GLU A 258 15.57 -23.62 -8.87
C GLU A 258 16.91 -23.40 -8.15
N SER A 259 18.01 -23.69 -8.84
CA SER A 259 19.36 -23.72 -8.26
C SER A 259 19.66 -22.42 -7.52
N ILE A 260 19.78 -22.51 -6.20
CA ILE A 260 20.13 -21.38 -5.34
C ILE A 260 21.46 -20.80 -5.85
N PRO A 261 21.57 -19.47 -6.05
CA PRO A 261 22.83 -18.84 -6.42
C PRO A 261 23.94 -19.22 -5.42
N GLU A 262 25.18 -19.43 -5.87
CA GLU A 262 26.29 -19.67 -4.95
C GLU A 262 26.55 -18.45 -4.04
N LEU A 263 26.20 -17.24 -4.50
CA LEU A 263 26.22 -16.01 -3.71
C LEU A 263 25.00 -15.93 -2.78
N VAL A 264 25.10 -16.52 -1.58
CA VAL A 264 24.14 -16.29 -0.51
C VAL A 264 24.83 -15.65 0.69
N HIS A 265 24.77 -14.33 0.75
CA HIS A 265 25.13 -13.53 1.94
C HIS A 265 23.98 -12.59 2.30
N VAL A 266 24.16 -11.78 3.36
CA VAL A 266 23.07 -10.99 3.96
C VAL A 266 22.33 -10.06 2.99
N TYR A 267 23.02 -9.39 2.05
CA TYR A 267 22.38 -8.48 1.10
C TYR A 267 21.53 -9.21 0.05
N VAL A 268 21.93 -10.41 -0.37
CA VAL A 268 21.10 -11.26 -1.25
C VAL A 268 19.84 -11.71 -0.49
N GLN A 269 19.98 -12.16 0.76
CA GLN A 269 18.83 -12.53 1.59
C GLN A 269 17.88 -11.34 1.82
N PHE A 270 18.42 -10.14 2.05
CA PHE A 270 17.67 -8.90 2.17
C PHE A 270 16.86 -8.59 0.90
N TYR A 271 17.51 -8.64 -0.26
CA TYR A 271 16.84 -8.39 -1.54
C TYR A 271 15.72 -9.40 -1.80
N LEU A 272 15.98 -10.69 -1.58
CA LEU A 272 14.98 -11.76 -1.76
C LEU A 272 13.79 -11.61 -0.81
N GLU A 273 14.01 -11.19 0.42
CA GLU A 273 12.92 -10.92 1.37
C GLU A 273 12.10 -9.68 0.97
N ALA A 274 12.74 -8.62 0.47
CA ALA A 274 12.03 -7.45 -0.05
C ALA A 274 11.15 -7.82 -1.27
N VAL A 275 11.67 -8.68 -2.15
CA VAL A 275 10.96 -9.26 -3.29
C VAL A 275 9.76 -10.09 -2.83
N ARG A 276 9.97 -11.02 -1.89
CA ARG A 276 8.93 -11.89 -1.31
C ARG A 276 7.78 -11.09 -0.71
N ARG A 277 8.08 -10.07 0.10
CA ARG A 277 7.05 -9.22 0.72
C ARG A 277 6.20 -8.49 -0.32
N ASN A 278 6.84 -7.89 -1.33
CA ASN A 278 6.14 -7.20 -2.40
C ASN A 278 5.30 -8.17 -3.25
N ALA A 279 5.82 -9.35 -3.59
CA ALA A 279 5.10 -10.37 -4.34
C ALA A 279 3.78 -10.79 -3.64
N ARG A 280 3.83 -10.98 -2.31
CA ARG A 280 2.65 -11.31 -1.50
C ARG A 280 1.61 -10.22 -1.53
N SER A 281 2.01 -8.96 -1.33
CA SER A 281 1.10 -7.82 -1.38
C SER A 281 0.44 -7.68 -2.74
N VAL A 282 1.19 -7.84 -3.83
CA VAL A 282 0.64 -7.87 -5.20
C VAL A 282 -0.37 -9.02 -5.38
N GLY A 283 -0.08 -10.21 -4.87
CA GLY A 283 -1.00 -11.34 -4.92
C GLY A 283 -2.33 -11.04 -4.22
N MET A 284 -2.27 -10.35 -3.08
CA MET A 284 -3.44 -9.87 -2.35
C MET A 284 -4.19 -8.78 -3.13
N TRP A 285 -3.48 -7.83 -3.73
CA TRP A 285 -4.09 -6.76 -4.55
C TRP A 285 -4.88 -7.33 -5.73
N GLN A 286 -4.31 -8.31 -6.43
CA GLN A 286 -4.99 -9.00 -7.52
C GLN A 286 -6.23 -9.74 -7.01
N ALA A 287 -6.09 -10.56 -5.97
CA ALA A 287 -7.20 -11.33 -5.43
C ALA A 287 -8.35 -10.45 -4.88
N TYR A 288 -8.07 -9.21 -4.47
CA TYR A 288 -9.06 -8.25 -3.95
C TYR A 288 -9.39 -7.10 -4.91
N GLY A 289 -8.91 -7.11 -6.15
CA GLY A 289 -9.23 -6.06 -7.11
C GLY A 289 -8.79 -4.67 -6.67
N PHE A 290 -7.72 -4.56 -5.86
CA PHE A 290 -7.19 -3.27 -5.43
C PHE A 290 -6.14 -2.76 -6.42
N MET A 291 -6.31 -1.55 -6.93
CA MET A 291 -5.29 -0.85 -7.72
C MET A 291 -4.85 0.41 -6.99
N ASN A 292 -3.54 0.54 -6.75
CA ASN A 292 -2.96 1.75 -6.15
C ASN A 292 -3.03 2.97 -7.12
N GLY A 293 -2.87 2.73 -8.42
CA GLY A 293 -2.93 3.75 -9.48
C GLY A 293 -1.62 4.46 -9.82
N VAL A 294 -0.63 4.48 -8.92
CA VAL A 294 0.68 5.12 -9.16
C VAL A 294 1.82 4.28 -8.60
N LEU A 295 2.21 3.25 -9.35
CA LEU A 295 3.24 2.30 -8.94
C LEU A 295 4.64 2.72 -9.40
N ASN A 296 5.03 3.95 -9.07
CA ASN A 296 6.41 4.42 -9.22
C ASN A 296 7.32 3.76 -8.17
N THR A 297 8.66 3.77 -8.38
CA THR A 297 9.60 3.23 -7.38
C THR A 297 9.62 4.07 -6.10
N ASP A 298 9.31 5.36 -6.16
CA ASP A 298 9.10 6.19 -4.98
C ASP A 298 7.86 5.78 -4.19
N ASN A 299 6.83 5.20 -4.80
CA ASN A 299 5.62 4.73 -4.10
C ASN A 299 5.65 3.23 -3.76
N THR A 300 6.74 2.54 -4.04
CA THR A 300 6.90 1.11 -3.73
C THR A 300 7.65 0.95 -2.41
N SER A 301 6.98 0.36 -1.42
CA SER A 301 7.57 0.10 -0.10
C SER A 301 8.68 -0.94 -0.18
N LEU A 302 9.78 -0.69 0.54
CA LEU A 302 10.85 -1.66 0.69
C LEU A 302 10.39 -2.95 1.38
N ILE A 303 9.42 -2.83 2.30
CA ILE A 303 8.88 -3.95 3.09
C ILE A 303 7.53 -4.46 2.57
N GLY A 304 7.12 -4.05 1.36
CA GLY A 304 5.89 -4.54 0.72
C GLY A 304 4.59 -4.00 1.30
N LEU A 305 4.59 -2.86 1.98
CA LEU A 305 3.34 -2.18 2.35
C LEU A 305 2.73 -1.47 1.13
N SER A 306 1.40 -1.55 0.97
CA SER A 306 0.65 -0.55 0.22
C SER A 306 0.89 0.82 0.85
N MET A 307 1.18 1.83 0.04
CA MET A 307 1.45 3.19 0.52
C MET A 307 1.11 4.26 -0.54
N ASP A 308 1.09 5.51 -0.09
CA ASP A 308 0.86 6.72 -0.90
C ASP A 308 -0.35 6.66 -1.84
N TYR A 309 -1.51 6.71 -1.20
CA TYR A 309 -2.81 6.67 -1.85
C TYR A 309 -3.15 8.00 -2.53
N GLY A 310 -2.96 8.05 -3.84
CA GLY A 310 -3.51 9.09 -4.70
C GLY A 310 -4.77 8.59 -5.41
N PRO A 311 -4.69 8.28 -6.71
CA PRO A 311 -5.81 7.78 -7.49
C PRO A 311 -5.94 6.26 -7.36
N PHE A 312 -6.12 5.73 -6.15
CA PHE A 312 -6.44 4.31 -5.96
C PHE A 312 -7.90 4.03 -6.27
N ALA A 313 -8.21 2.76 -6.55
CA ALA A 313 -9.57 2.25 -6.56
C ALA A 313 -9.62 0.77 -6.14
N PHE A 314 -10.81 0.34 -5.77
CA PHE A 314 -11.21 -1.07 -5.82
C PHE A 314 -12.00 -1.30 -7.09
N MET A 315 -11.83 -2.48 -7.70
CA MET A 315 -12.48 -2.88 -8.93
C MET A 315 -14.01 -2.87 -8.74
N ASP A 316 -14.73 -2.11 -9.56
CA ASP A 316 -16.19 -2.20 -9.61
C ASP A 316 -16.58 -3.38 -10.51
N THR A 317 -16.89 -3.11 -11.78
CA THR A 317 -17.00 -4.16 -12.80
C THR A 317 -15.62 -4.70 -13.12
N PHE A 318 -15.49 -6.02 -13.23
CA PHE A 318 -14.21 -6.62 -13.59
C PHE A 318 -13.78 -6.18 -14.99
N ASP A 319 -12.65 -5.48 -15.05
CA ASP A 319 -11.98 -5.04 -16.27
C ASP A 319 -10.46 -5.16 -16.05
N PRO A 320 -9.78 -6.13 -16.70
CA PRO A 320 -8.34 -6.31 -16.51
C PRO A 320 -7.52 -5.11 -17.01
N GLN A 321 -8.07 -4.29 -17.90
CA GLN A 321 -7.41 -3.13 -18.50
C GLN A 321 -7.71 -1.82 -17.74
N TYR A 322 -8.50 -1.87 -16.67
CA TYR A 322 -8.82 -0.68 -15.88
C TYR A 322 -7.58 -0.14 -15.14
N THR A 323 -7.39 1.18 -15.22
CA THR A 323 -6.48 1.95 -14.36
C THR A 323 -7.28 3.08 -13.69
N PRO A 324 -7.15 3.27 -12.36
CA PRO A 324 -7.86 4.34 -11.65
C PRO A 324 -7.22 5.72 -11.82
N ASN A 325 -6.05 5.79 -12.45
CA ASN A 325 -5.32 7.03 -12.65
C ASN A 325 -5.61 7.64 -14.02
N HIS A 326 -6.23 8.83 -14.04
CA HIS A 326 -6.53 9.52 -15.29
C HIS A 326 -5.26 10.03 -16.02
N ASP A 327 -4.13 10.17 -15.31
CA ASP A 327 -2.85 10.57 -15.88
C ASP A 327 -2.13 9.41 -16.58
N ASP A 328 -2.57 8.16 -16.35
CA ASP A 328 -1.97 6.95 -16.88
C ASP A 328 -2.44 6.66 -18.32
N GLN A 329 -2.15 7.60 -19.23
CA GLN A 329 -2.55 7.52 -20.64
C GLN A 329 -1.94 6.33 -21.39
N LEU A 330 -0.82 5.79 -20.89
CA LEU A 330 -0.13 4.64 -21.45
C LEU A 330 -0.61 3.32 -20.85
N LEU A 331 -1.61 3.35 -19.95
CA LEU A 331 -2.16 2.16 -19.29
C LEU A 331 -1.06 1.32 -18.61
N ARG A 332 -0.07 2.00 -18.03
CA ARG A 332 1.08 1.37 -17.38
C ARG A 332 0.67 0.67 -16.08
N TYR A 333 -0.27 1.24 -15.34
CA TYR A 333 -0.65 0.83 -13.99
C TYR A 333 -2.05 0.22 -13.93
N THR A 334 -2.46 -0.46 -15.01
CA THR A 334 -3.71 -1.22 -15.03
C THR A 334 -3.68 -2.40 -14.06
N TYR A 335 -4.86 -2.94 -13.77
CA TYR A 335 -5.01 -4.14 -12.95
C TYR A 335 -4.11 -5.29 -13.46
N GLN A 336 -4.19 -5.62 -14.76
CA GLN A 336 -3.40 -6.72 -15.34
C GLN A 336 -1.88 -6.46 -15.34
N ASN A 337 -1.45 -5.19 -15.48
CA ASN A 337 -0.02 -4.84 -15.56
C ASN A 337 0.64 -4.71 -14.18
N THR A 338 -0.14 -4.61 -13.11
CA THR A 338 0.37 -4.40 -11.74
C THR A 338 1.46 -5.39 -11.32
N PRO A 339 1.34 -6.72 -11.57
CA PRO A 339 2.39 -7.67 -11.21
C PRO A 339 3.72 -7.43 -11.94
N ASP A 340 3.69 -7.13 -13.24
CA ASP A 340 4.91 -6.91 -14.01
C ASP A 340 5.58 -5.59 -13.65
N ILE A 341 4.79 -4.56 -13.31
CA ILE A 341 5.32 -3.26 -12.87
C ILE A 341 6.03 -3.36 -11.52
N ILE A 342 5.48 -4.10 -10.56
CA ILE A 342 6.15 -4.27 -9.27
C ILE A 342 7.43 -5.09 -9.43
N TRP A 343 7.43 -6.12 -10.29
CA TRP A 343 8.67 -6.79 -10.65
C TRP A 343 9.69 -5.82 -11.26
N TRP A 344 9.27 -4.99 -12.21
CA TRP A 344 10.15 -3.97 -12.82
C TRP A 344 10.75 -3.04 -11.76
N ASN A 345 9.95 -2.60 -10.79
CA ASN A 345 10.40 -1.76 -9.68
C ASN A 345 11.44 -2.50 -8.79
N LEU A 346 11.21 -3.78 -8.49
CA LEU A 346 12.13 -4.61 -7.72
C LEU A 346 13.44 -4.88 -8.49
N ALA A 347 13.38 -5.06 -9.81
CA ALA A 347 14.57 -5.16 -10.64
C ALA A 347 15.40 -3.87 -10.60
N LYS A 348 14.76 -2.68 -10.52
CA LYS A 348 15.47 -1.40 -10.27
C LYS A 348 16.14 -1.34 -8.91
N LEU A 349 15.49 -1.86 -7.86
CA LEU A 349 16.17 -2.04 -6.57
C LEU A 349 17.40 -2.95 -6.72
N GLY A 350 17.28 -4.08 -7.41
CA GLY A 350 18.39 -5.00 -7.68
C GLY A 350 19.55 -4.35 -8.43
N GLU A 351 19.26 -3.50 -9.43
CA GLU A 351 20.27 -2.68 -10.12
C GLU A 351 20.98 -1.72 -9.15
N ASN A 352 20.23 -1.02 -8.28
CA ASN A 352 20.80 -0.10 -7.29
C ASN A 352 21.68 -0.81 -6.25
N LEU A 353 21.37 -2.08 -5.94
CA LEU A 353 22.15 -2.93 -5.04
C LEU A 353 23.23 -3.75 -5.77
N GLY A 354 23.40 -3.57 -7.08
CA GLY A 354 24.11 -4.52 -7.94
C GLY A 354 25.54 -4.84 -7.51
N GLU A 355 26.26 -3.85 -6.98
CA GLU A 355 27.59 -4.03 -6.40
C GLU A 355 27.57 -5.00 -5.21
N MET A 356 26.60 -4.84 -4.30
CA MET A 356 26.49 -5.71 -3.13
C MET A 356 25.98 -7.09 -3.48
N LEU A 357 25.08 -7.22 -4.46
CA LEU A 357 24.49 -8.50 -4.85
C LEU A 357 25.41 -9.37 -5.71
N GLY A 358 26.31 -8.75 -6.48
CA GLY A 358 27.25 -9.47 -7.35
C GLY A 358 28.61 -9.79 -6.70
N ALA A 359 28.87 -9.27 -5.49
CA ALA A 359 30.12 -9.49 -4.76
C ALA A 359 30.01 -10.66 -3.77
N THR A 360 31.07 -11.46 -3.63
CA THR A 360 31.15 -12.49 -2.59
C THR A 360 31.29 -11.86 -1.21
N GLU A 361 31.10 -12.65 -0.15
CA GLU A 361 31.29 -12.15 1.22
C GLU A 361 32.72 -11.66 1.49
N ASP A 362 33.74 -12.32 0.92
CA ASP A 362 35.14 -11.87 1.01
C ASP A 362 35.38 -10.55 0.25
N GLU A 363 34.78 -10.40 -0.94
CA GLU A 363 34.87 -9.17 -1.73
C GLU A 363 34.20 -7.99 -1.01
N LEU A 364 33.03 -8.20 -0.38
CA LEU A 364 32.31 -7.20 0.43
C LEU A 364 33.09 -6.73 1.66
N ASN A 365 33.97 -7.59 2.19
CA ASN A 365 34.81 -7.30 3.34
C ASN A 365 36.17 -6.69 2.95
N SER A 366 36.45 -6.55 1.66
CA SER A 366 37.69 -5.94 1.14
C SER A 366 37.44 -4.51 0.67
N ASP A 367 37.85 -3.53 1.48
CA ASP A 367 37.78 -2.11 1.10
C ASP A 367 38.55 -1.82 -0.19
N GLU A 368 39.67 -2.51 -0.42
CA GLU A 368 40.43 -2.40 -1.66
C GLU A 368 39.61 -2.87 -2.86
N TYR A 369 38.96 -4.04 -2.75
CA TYR A 369 38.11 -4.55 -3.84
C TYR A 369 36.97 -3.58 -4.12
N MET A 370 36.21 -3.19 -3.10
CA MET A 370 35.02 -2.34 -3.25
C MET A 370 35.35 -0.94 -3.80
N THR A 371 36.58 -0.47 -3.62
CA THR A 371 37.05 0.81 -4.18
C THR A 371 37.68 0.69 -5.58
N THR A 372 38.11 -0.50 -5.99
CA THR A 372 38.90 -0.66 -7.23
C THR A 372 38.27 -1.58 -8.28
N PHE A 373 37.26 -2.40 -7.94
CA PHE A 373 36.66 -3.38 -8.85
C PHE A 373 36.19 -2.74 -10.17
N SER A 374 35.63 -1.52 -10.10
CA SER A 374 35.12 -0.81 -11.28
C SER A 374 36.21 -0.28 -12.22
N LYS A 375 37.49 -0.43 -11.87
CA LYS A 375 38.63 -0.08 -12.73
C LYS A 375 39.06 -1.24 -13.64
N ASN A 376 38.59 -2.46 -13.39
CA ASN A 376 38.92 -3.65 -14.16
C ASN A 376 37.67 -4.20 -14.85
N GLU A 377 37.67 -4.20 -16.19
CA GLU A 377 36.53 -4.68 -16.98
C GLU A 377 36.17 -6.14 -16.71
N GLU A 378 37.16 -7.01 -16.45
CA GLU A 378 36.89 -8.43 -16.19
C GLU A 378 36.22 -8.65 -14.84
N THR A 379 36.65 -7.89 -13.82
CA THR A 379 36.01 -7.88 -12.51
C THR A 379 34.57 -7.39 -12.61
N VAL A 380 34.32 -6.31 -13.37
CA VAL A 380 32.96 -5.81 -13.64
C VAL A 380 32.12 -6.87 -14.36
N ARG A 381 32.66 -7.55 -15.38
CA ARG A 381 31.94 -8.62 -16.10
C ARG A 381 31.55 -9.77 -15.18
N THR A 382 32.45 -10.18 -14.30
CA THR A 382 32.20 -11.26 -13.32
C THR A 382 31.10 -10.85 -12.33
N LEU A 383 31.19 -9.64 -11.77
CA LEU A 383 30.19 -9.11 -10.84
C LEU A 383 28.81 -9.02 -11.50
N VAL A 384 28.74 -8.51 -12.74
CA VAL A 384 27.48 -8.42 -13.50
C VAL A 384 26.93 -9.81 -13.84
N GLY A 385 27.80 -10.79 -14.12
CA GLY A 385 27.39 -12.19 -14.31
C GLY A 385 26.66 -12.75 -13.09
N ARG A 386 27.28 -12.62 -11.91
CA ARG A 386 26.69 -13.05 -10.62
C ARG A 386 25.40 -12.30 -10.29
N LEU A 387 25.36 -10.99 -10.52
CA LEU A 387 24.14 -10.20 -10.34
C LEU A 387 22.99 -10.75 -11.19
N ARG A 388 23.23 -11.14 -12.45
CA ARG A 388 22.19 -11.71 -13.32
C ARG A 388 21.62 -13.01 -12.77
N GLU A 389 22.47 -13.88 -12.20
CA GLU A 389 22.01 -15.11 -11.54
C GLU A 389 21.10 -14.78 -10.34
N VAL A 390 21.50 -13.84 -9.49
CA VAL A 390 20.68 -13.39 -8.34
C VAL A 390 19.35 -12.78 -8.80
N LEU A 391 19.35 -11.93 -9.83
CA LEU A 391 18.11 -11.35 -10.37
C LEU A 391 17.19 -12.40 -10.99
N THR A 392 17.75 -13.43 -11.63
CA THR A 392 16.98 -14.54 -12.21
C THR A 392 16.30 -15.34 -11.10
N TYR A 393 17.05 -15.72 -10.06
CA TYR A 393 16.48 -16.40 -8.90
C TYR A 393 15.44 -15.55 -8.16
N ALA A 394 15.68 -14.24 -8.01
CA ALA A 394 14.73 -13.33 -7.40
C ALA A 394 13.41 -13.24 -8.19
N HIS A 395 13.46 -13.33 -9.53
CA HIS A 395 12.28 -13.35 -10.38
C HIS A 395 11.42 -14.59 -10.15
N GLU A 396 12.05 -15.74 -9.98
CA GLU A 396 11.39 -17.02 -9.69
C GLU A 396 10.71 -16.95 -8.31
N VAL A 397 11.42 -16.42 -7.30
CA VAL A 397 10.86 -16.17 -5.96
C VAL A 397 9.67 -15.23 -6.03
N TYR A 398 9.78 -14.13 -6.80
CA TYR A 398 8.70 -13.18 -7.01
C TYR A 398 7.46 -13.88 -7.58
N PHE A 399 7.61 -14.57 -8.71
CA PHE A 399 6.49 -15.22 -9.38
C PHE A 399 5.86 -16.33 -8.54
N TYR A 400 6.68 -17.12 -7.83
CA TYR A 400 6.18 -18.17 -6.94
C TYR A 400 5.35 -17.58 -5.79
N GLU A 401 5.87 -16.61 -5.05
CA GLU A 401 5.17 -16.03 -3.89
C GLU A 401 3.93 -15.22 -4.31
N TYR A 402 4.00 -14.53 -5.45
CA TYR A 402 2.86 -13.85 -6.07
C TYR A 402 1.74 -14.84 -6.40
N LYS A 403 2.04 -15.87 -7.20
CA LYS A 403 1.06 -16.88 -7.60
C LYS A 403 0.49 -17.60 -6.39
N LYS A 404 1.35 -18.10 -5.50
CA LYS A 404 0.93 -18.79 -4.27
C LYS A 404 -0.07 -17.98 -3.46
N THR A 405 0.20 -16.70 -3.26
CA THR A 405 -0.67 -15.82 -2.47
C THR A 405 -1.99 -15.57 -3.20
N ARG A 406 -1.92 -15.18 -4.47
CA ARG A 406 -3.09 -14.91 -5.31
C ARG A 406 -4.01 -16.12 -5.41
N ASP A 407 -3.44 -17.29 -5.72
CA ASP A 407 -4.15 -18.53 -5.99
C ASP A 407 -4.82 -19.06 -4.71
N SER A 408 -4.10 -19.02 -3.59
CA SER A 408 -4.67 -19.38 -2.28
C SER A 408 -5.87 -18.50 -1.90
N LEU A 409 -5.81 -17.21 -2.23
CA LEU A 409 -6.91 -16.28 -1.96
C LEU A 409 -8.09 -16.52 -2.91
N PHE A 410 -7.88 -16.70 -4.22
CA PHE A 410 -8.98 -17.04 -5.13
C PHE A 410 -9.65 -18.37 -4.75
N ALA A 411 -8.88 -19.39 -4.36
CA ALA A 411 -9.43 -20.64 -3.85
C ALA A 411 -10.33 -20.40 -2.64
N SER A 412 -9.83 -19.63 -1.66
CA SER A 412 -10.59 -19.28 -0.46
C SER A 412 -11.85 -18.48 -0.80
N ARG A 413 -11.74 -17.51 -1.70
CA ARG A 413 -12.87 -16.66 -2.12
C ARG A 413 -13.95 -17.43 -2.89
N LEU A 414 -13.62 -18.60 -3.43
CA LEU A 414 -14.54 -19.53 -4.08
C LEU A 414 -14.95 -20.70 -3.18
N GLY A 415 -14.52 -20.75 -1.93
CA GLY A 415 -14.81 -21.88 -1.03
C GLY A 415 -14.19 -23.21 -1.47
N LEU A 416 -13.12 -23.17 -2.27
CA LEU A 416 -12.36 -24.34 -2.70
C LEU A 416 -11.32 -24.72 -1.63
N LYS A 417 -11.01 -26.01 -1.51
CA LYS A 417 -9.89 -26.49 -0.69
C LYS A 417 -8.55 -26.28 -1.40
N GLU A 418 -8.56 -26.43 -2.72
CA GLU A 418 -7.38 -26.27 -3.58
C GLU A 418 -7.70 -25.36 -4.76
N TYR A 419 -6.71 -24.58 -5.19
CA TYR A 419 -6.84 -23.69 -6.33
C TYR A 419 -7.08 -24.47 -7.63
N SER A 420 -8.02 -24.01 -8.44
CA SER A 420 -8.29 -24.54 -9.78
C SER A 420 -8.07 -23.43 -10.80
N GLU A 421 -7.00 -23.56 -11.58
CA GLU A 421 -6.59 -22.53 -12.55
C GLU A 421 -7.65 -22.31 -13.63
N ASP A 422 -8.15 -23.39 -14.23
CA ASP A 422 -9.16 -23.33 -15.29
C ASP A 422 -10.46 -22.69 -14.77
N LEU A 423 -10.94 -23.10 -13.59
CA LEU A 423 -12.18 -22.57 -13.02
C LEU A 423 -12.10 -21.06 -12.74
N VAL A 424 -10.96 -20.60 -12.19
CA VAL A 424 -10.74 -19.18 -11.87
C VAL A 424 -10.57 -18.36 -13.14
N LYS A 425 -9.83 -18.87 -14.12
CA LYS A 425 -9.69 -18.21 -15.42
C LYS A 425 -11.05 -18.06 -16.11
N ASP A 426 -11.82 -19.14 -16.19
CA ASP A 426 -13.15 -19.13 -16.80
C ASP A 426 -14.12 -18.19 -16.06
N LEU A 427 -14.00 -18.08 -14.73
CA LEU A 427 -14.77 -17.11 -13.94
C LEU A 427 -14.44 -15.68 -14.36
N LEU A 428 -13.15 -15.32 -14.41
CA LEU A 428 -12.73 -13.97 -14.75
C LEU A 428 -13.13 -13.60 -16.18
N GLU A 429 -13.00 -14.53 -17.14
CA GLU A 429 -13.48 -14.35 -18.52
C GLU A 429 -15.02 -14.18 -18.58
N THR A 430 -15.75 -14.96 -17.77
CA THR A 430 -17.21 -14.83 -17.63
C THR A 430 -17.59 -13.46 -17.07
N MET A 431 -16.87 -12.99 -16.05
CA MET A 431 -17.09 -11.69 -15.41
C MET A 431 -16.80 -10.52 -16.36
N GLU A 432 -15.73 -10.61 -17.14
CA GLU A 432 -15.35 -9.61 -18.15
C GLU A 432 -16.42 -9.54 -19.25
N THR A 433 -16.75 -10.68 -19.86
CA THR A 433 -17.73 -10.79 -20.96
C THR A 433 -19.11 -10.25 -20.54
N ASN A 434 -19.54 -10.57 -19.32
CA ASN A 434 -20.85 -10.22 -18.81
C ASN A 434 -20.87 -8.94 -17.97
N MET A 435 -19.73 -8.24 -17.86
CA MET A 435 -19.57 -7.00 -17.10
C MET A 435 -20.07 -7.11 -15.64
N LEU A 436 -19.73 -8.22 -14.98
CA LEU A 436 -20.14 -8.49 -13.60
C LEU A 436 -19.34 -7.66 -12.59
N ASP A 437 -19.99 -7.27 -11.49
CA ASP A 437 -19.29 -6.60 -10.37
C ASP A 437 -18.34 -7.58 -9.68
N PHE A 438 -17.08 -7.17 -9.51
CA PHE A 438 -16.01 -8.02 -9.03
C PHE A 438 -16.32 -8.60 -7.65
N HIS A 439 -16.64 -7.73 -6.69
CA HIS A 439 -16.82 -8.13 -5.31
C HIS A 439 -18.18 -8.78 -5.05
N CYS A 440 -19.25 -8.24 -5.64
CA CYS A 440 -20.59 -8.79 -5.47
C CYS A 440 -20.69 -10.19 -6.05
N THR A 441 -19.96 -10.50 -7.14
CA THR A 441 -19.93 -11.87 -7.69
C THR A 441 -19.47 -12.87 -6.63
N PHE A 442 -18.31 -12.64 -6.00
CA PHE A 442 -17.83 -13.54 -4.93
C PHE A 442 -18.77 -13.60 -3.73
N ARG A 443 -19.30 -12.45 -3.29
CA ARG A 443 -20.21 -12.41 -2.13
C ARG A 443 -21.51 -13.15 -2.39
N ARG A 444 -22.10 -12.98 -3.57
CA ARG A 444 -23.34 -13.65 -3.99
C ARG A 444 -23.14 -15.14 -4.25
N LEU A 445 -21.98 -15.56 -4.77
CA LEU A 445 -21.61 -16.97 -4.86
C LEU A 445 -21.59 -17.64 -3.48
N GLY A 446 -21.05 -16.95 -2.47
CA GLY A 446 -21.04 -17.42 -1.08
C GLY A 446 -22.45 -17.63 -0.51
N ALA A 447 -23.42 -16.82 -0.92
CA ALA A 447 -24.82 -16.93 -0.47
C ALA A 447 -25.61 -18.06 -1.16
N MET A 448 -25.12 -18.62 -2.27
CA MET A 448 -25.83 -19.65 -3.02
C MET A 448 -25.88 -20.99 -2.27
N ARG A 449 -26.97 -21.73 -2.47
CA ARG A 449 -27.19 -23.10 -1.99
C ARG A 449 -27.07 -24.04 -3.19
N LEU A 450 -25.92 -24.71 -3.33
CA LEU A 450 -25.58 -25.49 -4.52
C LEU A 450 -25.89 -26.98 -4.37
N PHE A 451 -25.87 -27.50 -3.14
CA PHE A 451 -26.02 -28.93 -2.86
C PHE A 451 -27.36 -29.28 -2.21
N GLU A 452 -28.02 -28.32 -1.56
CA GLU A 452 -29.38 -28.50 -1.04
C GLU A 452 -30.48 -28.30 -2.12
N ASN A 453 -30.14 -27.72 -3.26
CA ASN A 453 -31.06 -27.47 -4.35
C ASN A 453 -30.91 -28.55 -5.45
N ASP A 454 -31.98 -29.30 -5.70
CA ASP A 454 -32.05 -30.35 -6.72
C ASP A 454 -32.36 -29.80 -8.13
N THR A 455 -32.47 -28.48 -8.29
CA THR A 455 -32.67 -27.89 -9.62
C THR A 455 -31.45 -28.10 -10.51
N ASN A 456 -31.69 -28.55 -11.75
CA ASN A 456 -30.69 -28.55 -12.82
C ASN A 456 -30.85 -27.35 -13.77
N ASP A 457 -31.69 -26.38 -13.39
CA ASP A 457 -31.85 -25.12 -14.13
C ASP A 457 -30.79 -24.11 -13.70
N TRP A 458 -29.63 -24.22 -14.35
CA TRP A 458 -28.47 -23.38 -14.09
C TRP A 458 -28.68 -21.91 -14.50
N SER A 459 -29.55 -21.65 -15.47
CA SER A 459 -29.91 -20.28 -15.86
C SER A 459 -30.73 -19.60 -14.75
N GLU A 460 -31.66 -20.32 -14.12
CA GLU A 460 -32.39 -19.81 -12.95
C GLU A 460 -31.45 -19.57 -11.75
N MET A 461 -30.52 -20.49 -11.50
CA MET A 461 -29.52 -20.31 -10.43
C MET A 461 -28.58 -19.13 -10.65
N ALA A 462 -28.34 -18.74 -11.91
CA ALA A 462 -27.50 -17.60 -12.26
C ALA A 462 -28.16 -16.24 -12.02
N LYS A 463 -29.50 -16.15 -11.91
CA LYS A 463 -30.23 -14.88 -11.79
C LYS A 463 -29.72 -13.94 -10.69
N PRO A 464 -29.37 -14.40 -9.46
CA PRO A 464 -28.84 -13.53 -8.42
C PRO A 464 -27.51 -12.86 -8.79
N LEU A 465 -26.75 -13.41 -9.73
CA LEU A 465 -25.45 -12.85 -10.18
C LEU A 465 -25.60 -11.80 -11.27
N ILE A 466 -26.81 -11.61 -11.82
CA ILE A 466 -27.05 -10.56 -12.80
C ILE A 466 -26.80 -9.19 -12.14
N PRO A 467 -26.10 -8.26 -12.83
CA PRO A 467 -25.96 -6.89 -12.35
C PRO A 467 -27.34 -6.24 -12.18
N THR A 468 -27.63 -5.74 -10.98
CA THR A 468 -28.86 -4.98 -10.69
C THR A 468 -28.98 -3.72 -11.53
N VAL A 469 -27.83 -3.15 -11.93
CA VAL A 469 -27.70 -2.03 -12.86
C VAL A 469 -26.64 -2.40 -13.90
N LYS A 470 -27.06 -2.52 -15.17
CA LYS A 470 -26.19 -2.91 -16.30
C LYS A 470 -25.35 -1.76 -16.84
N ASN A 471 -24.13 -2.08 -17.27
CA ASN A 471 -23.27 -1.17 -18.03
C ASN A 471 -23.75 -1.05 -19.49
N VAL A 472 -23.33 -0.01 -20.21
CA VAL A 472 -23.59 0.06 -21.67
C VAL A 472 -22.81 -1.02 -22.37
N GLY A 473 -23.49 -1.71 -23.29
CA GLY A 473 -22.93 -2.84 -24.01
C GLY A 473 -22.94 -4.15 -23.23
N ALA A 474 -23.49 -4.17 -22.01
CA ALA A 474 -23.67 -5.42 -21.27
C ALA A 474 -24.64 -6.35 -22.02
N PRO A 475 -24.38 -7.68 -22.04
CA PRO A 475 -25.29 -8.65 -22.63
C PRO A 475 -26.69 -8.64 -21.99
N ASP A 476 -27.66 -9.24 -22.67
CA ASP A 476 -29.02 -9.38 -22.12
C ASP A 476 -29.07 -10.41 -20.97
N ASP A 477 -30.17 -10.45 -20.22
CA ASP A 477 -30.28 -11.35 -19.06
C ASP A 477 -30.22 -12.84 -19.45
N VAL A 478 -30.66 -13.17 -20.66
CA VAL A 478 -30.69 -14.55 -21.16
C VAL A 478 -29.26 -15.01 -21.49
N GLU A 479 -28.48 -14.15 -22.13
CA GLU A 479 -27.06 -14.39 -22.40
C GLU A 479 -26.27 -14.52 -21.10
N ILE A 480 -26.42 -13.57 -20.17
CA ILE A 480 -25.72 -13.59 -18.87
C ILE A 480 -26.04 -14.87 -18.11
N THR A 481 -27.32 -15.23 -17.97
CA THR A 481 -27.71 -16.42 -17.19
C THR A 481 -27.26 -17.71 -17.82
N LYS A 482 -27.17 -17.78 -19.16
CA LYS A 482 -26.63 -18.94 -19.86
C LYS A 482 -25.13 -19.11 -19.59
N ASP A 483 -24.35 -18.05 -19.70
CA ASP A 483 -22.90 -18.10 -19.53
C ASP A 483 -22.53 -18.39 -18.07
N VAL A 484 -23.11 -17.62 -17.14
CA VAL A 484 -22.92 -17.81 -15.70
C VAL A 484 -23.45 -19.17 -15.25
N GLY A 485 -24.58 -19.63 -15.77
CA GLY A 485 -25.13 -20.96 -15.48
C GLY A 485 -24.20 -22.09 -15.94
N GLY A 486 -23.58 -21.93 -17.11
CA GLY A 486 -22.55 -22.85 -17.61
C GLY A 486 -21.37 -22.97 -16.65
N TRP A 487 -20.86 -21.83 -16.18
CA TRP A 487 -19.78 -21.80 -15.19
C TRP A 487 -20.19 -22.36 -13.82
N LEU A 488 -21.39 -22.02 -13.31
CA LEU A 488 -21.90 -22.54 -12.03
C LEU A 488 -21.98 -24.08 -12.00
N LYS A 489 -22.33 -24.68 -13.13
CA LYS A 489 -22.35 -26.15 -13.27
C LYS A 489 -20.95 -26.75 -13.06
N GLN A 490 -19.92 -26.14 -13.67
CA GLN A 490 -18.53 -26.56 -13.49
C GLN A 490 -18.07 -26.31 -12.04
N TYR A 491 -18.39 -25.14 -11.48
CA TYR A 491 -18.07 -24.78 -10.11
C TYR A 491 -18.60 -25.79 -9.08
N LYS A 492 -19.87 -26.21 -9.18
CA LYS A 492 -20.43 -27.27 -8.32
C LYS A 492 -19.67 -28.59 -8.48
N SER A 493 -19.27 -28.98 -9.69
CA SER A 493 -18.50 -30.21 -9.93
C SER A 493 -17.15 -30.16 -9.22
N VAL A 494 -16.39 -29.06 -9.41
CA VAL A 494 -15.07 -28.89 -8.78
C VAL A 494 -15.18 -28.88 -7.26
N LEU A 495 -16.19 -28.20 -6.69
CA LEU A 495 -16.46 -28.24 -5.26
C LEU A 495 -16.70 -29.69 -4.77
N ALA A 496 -17.54 -30.45 -5.48
CA ALA A 496 -17.84 -31.84 -5.14
C ALA A 496 -16.61 -32.75 -5.23
N GLU A 497 -15.78 -32.59 -6.25
CA GLU A 497 -14.52 -33.32 -6.45
C GLU A 497 -13.52 -33.05 -5.32
N GLN A 498 -13.49 -31.81 -4.80
CA GLN A 498 -12.72 -31.44 -3.62
C GLN A 498 -13.41 -31.81 -2.29
N GLY A 499 -14.58 -32.46 -2.33
CA GLY A 499 -15.35 -32.86 -1.16
C GLY A 499 -15.87 -31.67 -0.34
N VAL A 500 -16.24 -30.57 -1.00
CA VAL A 500 -16.95 -29.43 -0.45
C VAL A 500 -18.42 -29.55 -0.86
N THR A 501 -19.22 -30.24 -0.05
CA THR A 501 -20.64 -30.53 -0.35
C THR A 501 -21.61 -29.99 0.70
N ASN A 502 -21.11 -29.43 1.80
CA ASN A 502 -21.91 -28.74 2.80
C ASN A 502 -22.00 -27.26 2.45
N ASP A 503 -23.21 -26.78 2.15
CA ASP A 503 -23.43 -25.37 1.81
C ASP A 503 -23.10 -24.47 3.01
N ASP A 504 -23.60 -24.75 4.22
CA ASP A 504 -23.41 -23.89 5.40
C ASP A 504 -21.93 -23.64 5.73
N ASP A 505 -21.11 -24.70 5.75
CA ASP A 505 -19.67 -24.61 6.00
C ASP A 505 -18.98 -23.74 4.92
N ARG A 506 -19.38 -23.92 3.65
CA ARG A 506 -18.85 -23.13 2.54
C ARG A 506 -19.25 -21.66 2.67
N GLN A 507 -20.52 -21.37 2.98
CA GLN A 507 -21.00 -19.98 3.12
C GLN A 507 -20.25 -19.26 4.25
N GLN A 508 -20.09 -19.91 5.41
CA GLN A 508 -19.36 -19.35 6.54
C GLN A 508 -17.91 -19.01 6.16
N GLN A 509 -17.22 -19.94 5.48
CA GLN A 509 -15.84 -19.73 5.04
C GLN A 509 -15.77 -18.59 4.02
N MET A 510 -16.64 -18.59 3.00
CA MET A 510 -16.64 -17.56 1.96
C MET A 510 -16.97 -16.18 2.52
N ASN A 511 -17.92 -16.08 3.46
CA ASN A 511 -18.29 -14.79 4.07
C ASN A 511 -17.17 -14.19 4.92
N SER A 512 -16.24 -15.02 5.43
CA SER A 512 -15.08 -14.55 6.19
C SER A 512 -13.96 -13.95 5.33
N VAL A 513 -13.99 -14.17 4.01
CA VAL A 513 -12.95 -13.70 3.06
C VAL A 513 -13.49 -12.86 1.91
N ASN A 514 -14.81 -12.88 1.68
CA ASN A 514 -15.47 -12.04 0.67
C ASN A 514 -16.18 -10.88 1.37
N PRO A 515 -15.67 -9.64 1.26
CA PRO A 515 -16.26 -8.52 1.98
C PRO A 515 -17.67 -8.21 1.47
N SER A 516 -18.55 -7.84 2.39
CA SER A 516 -19.87 -7.28 2.09
C SER A 516 -19.79 -5.78 1.77
N PHE A 517 -18.79 -5.09 2.34
CA PHE A 517 -18.51 -3.68 2.09
C PHE A 517 -17.14 -3.49 1.43
N VAL A 518 -17.11 -2.67 0.39
CA VAL A 518 -15.89 -2.29 -0.33
C VAL A 518 -15.83 -0.77 -0.38
N LEU A 519 -14.67 -0.20 -0.08
CA LEU A 519 -14.42 1.24 -0.14
C LEU A 519 -14.30 1.72 -1.61
N ARG A 520 -15.41 1.66 -2.34
CA ARG A 520 -15.51 2.07 -3.75
C ARG A 520 -15.34 3.58 -3.90
N GLY A 521 -14.98 4.02 -5.11
CA GLY A 521 -14.87 5.44 -5.45
C GLY A 521 -16.13 6.24 -5.11
N ALA A 522 -17.31 5.69 -5.43
CA ALA A 522 -18.59 6.32 -5.11
C ALA A 522 -18.82 6.54 -3.60
N VAL A 523 -18.31 5.66 -2.73
CA VAL A 523 -18.40 5.82 -1.27
C VAL A 523 -17.55 7.01 -0.84
N LEU A 524 -16.32 7.11 -1.37
CA LEU A 524 -15.42 8.21 -1.08
C LEU A 524 -16.03 9.55 -1.51
N ASP A 525 -16.62 9.61 -2.70
CA ASP A 525 -17.24 10.83 -3.21
C ASP A 525 -18.42 11.28 -2.34
N ASP A 526 -19.29 10.35 -1.94
CA ASP A 526 -20.40 10.66 -1.05
C ASP A 526 -19.90 11.20 0.31
N VAL A 527 -18.87 10.58 0.89
CA VAL A 527 -18.26 11.02 2.16
C VAL A 527 -17.61 12.39 2.03
N ILE A 528 -16.86 12.62 0.95
CA ILE A 528 -16.16 13.89 0.69
C ILE A 528 -17.18 15.00 0.46
N ALA A 529 -18.23 14.75 -0.32
CA ALA A 529 -19.30 15.70 -0.56
C ALA A 529 -20.01 16.10 0.74
N ALA A 530 -20.31 15.14 1.62
CA ALA A 530 -20.86 15.43 2.94
C ALA A 530 -19.89 16.27 3.80
N ALA A 531 -18.62 15.86 3.86
CA ALA A 531 -17.59 16.53 4.65
C ALA A 531 -17.32 17.99 4.21
N TYR A 532 -17.44 18.30 2.91
CA TYR A 532 -17.31 19.66 2.37
C TYR A 532 -18.52 20.54 2.72
N ASN A 533 -19.65 19.93 3.07
CA ASN A 533 -20.81 20.60 3.65
C ASN A 533 -20.78 20.59 5.20
N GLU A 534 -19.61 20.32 5.80
CA GLU A 534 -19.42 20.20 7.25
C GLU A 534 -20.26 19.10 7.92
N ASP A 535 -20.76 18.12 7.15
CA ASP A 535 -21.44 16.93 7.67
C ASP A 535 -20.47 15.73 7.69
N TYR A 536 -20.04 15.37 8.89
CA TYR A 536 -19.12 14.25 9.13
C TYR A 536 -19.83 12.97 9.56
N THR A 537 -21.17 12.93 9.58
CA THR A 537 -21.92 11.75 10.04
C THR A 537 -21.70 10.54 9.12
N LEU A 538 -21.65 10.76 7.81
CA LEU A 538 -21.37 9.70 6.84
C LEU A 538 -19.94 9.20 6.95
N LEU A 539 -18.97 10.08 7.22
CA LEU A 539 -17.58 9.70 7.50
C LEU A 539 -17.53 8.72 8.68
N GLN A 540 -18.18 9.03 9.81
CA GLN A 540 -18.18 8.13 10.97
C GLN A 540 -18.76 6.74 10.66
N LYS A 541 -19.85 6.69 9.88
CA LYS A 541 -20.46 5.40 9.48
C LYS A 541 -19.55 4.61 8.54
N VAL A 542 -18.94 5.27 7.56
CA VAL A 542 -18.02 4.62 6.61
C VAL A 542 -16.76 4.11 7.30
N ILE A 543 -16.28 4.78 8.35
CA ILE A 543 -15.17 4.26 9.17
C ILE A 543 -15.52 2.92 9.80
N VAL A 544 -16.72 2.78 10.38
CA VAL A 544 -17.18 1.52 10.97
C VAL A 544 -17.24 0.41 9.92
N MET A 545 -17.80 0.70 8.74
CA MET A 545 -17.86 -0.28 7.65
C MET A 545 -16.48 -0.64 7.08
N ALA A 546 -15.58 0.35 6.96
CA ALA A 546 -14.23 0.14 6.44
C ALA A 546 -13.37 -0.72 7.39
N LEU A 547 -13.58 -0.60 8.70
CA LEU A 547 -12.86 -1.36 9.72
C LEU A 547 -13.38 -2.79 9.94
N ASP A 548 -14.60 -3.08 9.50
CA ASP A 548 -15.21 -4.43 9.58
C ASP A 548 -15.93 -4.79 8.27
N PRO A 549 -15.20 -4.97 7.16
CA PRO A 549 -15.79 -5.07 5.83
C PRO A 549 -16.49 -6.40 5.53
N PHE A 550 -16.38 -7.39 6.43
CA PHE A 550 -16.97 -8.72 6.26
C PHE A 550 -18.31 -8.88 6.99
N ALA A 551 -18.66 -7.95 7.87
CA ALA A 551 -19.89 -8.00 8.65
C ALA A 551 -21.14 -8.02 7.77
N GLU A 552 -22.18 -8.75 8.22
CA GLU A 552 -23.48 -8.73 7.53
C GLU A 552 -24.24 -7.44 7.76
N THR A 553 -23.99 -6.74 8.88
CA THR A 553 -24.60 -5.46 9.24
C THR A 553 -23.72 -4.71 10.24
N TRP A 554 -23.82 -3.39 10.26
CA TRP A 554 -23.11 -2.50 11.19
C TRP A 554 -24.06 -1.80 12.18
N GLY A 555 -25.33 -2.22 12.21
CA GLY A 555 -26.35 -1.66 13.10
C GLY A 555 -26.86 -0.29 12.63
N PHE A 556 -26.70 0.04 11.36
CA PHE A 556 -27.26 1.24 10.74
C PHE A 556 -28.60 0.95 10.08
N ASP A 557 -29.19 1.98 9.48
CA ASP A 557 -30.39 1.83 8.66
C ASP A 557 -30.15 0.92 7.46
N ALA A 558 -31.08 -0.01 7.20
CA ALA A 558 -30.93 -1.06 6.21
C ALA A 558 -30.86 -0.52 4.78
N GLU A 559 -31.59 0.56 4.47
CA GLU A 559 -31.53 1.18 3.14
C GLU A 559 -30.14 1.77 2.87
N MET A 560 -29.57 2.45 3.87
CA MET A 560 -28.21 2.99 3.80
C MET A 560 -27.15 1.88 3.69
N GLU A 561 -27.25 0.80 4.48
CA GLU A 561 -26.30 -0.30 4.38
C GLU A 561 -26.38 -0.99 3.00
N ASN A 562 -27.60 -1.26 2.53
CA ASN A 562 -27.81 -1.90 1.22
C ASN A 562 -27.25 -1.04 0.08
N LYS A 563 -27.39 0.30 0.15
CA LYS A 563 -26.80 1.23 -0.82
C LYS A 563 -25.29 1.02 -0.98
N TYR A 564 -24.57 0.71 0.10
CA TYR A 564 -23.10 0.58 0.10
C TYR A 564 -22.60 -0.87 -0.02
N LYS A 565 -23.49 -1.86 0.10
CA LYS A 565 -23.20 -3.26 -0.25
C LYS A 565 -23.37 -3.54 -1.75
N GLU A 566 -24.28 -2.83 -2.40
CA GLU A 566 -24.58 -3.02 -3.82
C GLU A 566 -23.62 -2.26 -4.75
N PRO A 567 -23.51 -2.67 -6.04
CA PRO A 567 -22.72 -1.95 -7.03
C PRO A 567 -23.15 -0.48 -7.13
N ALA A 568 -22.17 0.41 -7.23
CA ALA A 568 -22.43 1.84 -7.38
C ALA A 568 -23.33 2.13 -8.61
N PRO A 569 -24.07 3.25 -8.62
CA PRO A 569 -24.74 3.71 -9.84
C PRO A 569 -23.75 3.82 -10.99
N ARG A 570 -24.19 3.50 -12.21
CA ARG A 570 -23.31 3.40 -13.39
C ARG A 570 -22.41 4.62 -13.61
N GLU A 571 -22.93 5.82 -13.38
CA GLU A 571 -22.20 7.09 -13.58
C GLU A 571 -21.09 7.33 -12.56
N LYS A 572 -21.06 6.52 -11.48
CA LYS A 572 -20.06 6.58 -10.41
C LYS A 572 -19.12 5.36 -10.39
N ARG A 573 -19.17 4.48 -11.40
CA ARG A 573 -18.30 3.30 -11.50
C ARG A 573 -16.99 3.63 -12.21
N SER A 574 -15.91 2.99 -11.78
CA SER A 574 -14.61 3.04 -12.45
C SER A 574 -14.12 4.48 -12.72
N MET A 575 -14.52 5.45 -11.89
CA MET A 575 -14.13 6.84 -12.06
C MET A 575 -12.62 6.97 -11.82
N GLN A 576 -11.96 7.66 -12.73
CA GLN A 576 -10.54 7.94 -12.61
C GLN A 576 -10.31 9.22 -11.79
N CYS A 577 -9.22 9.25 -11.03
CA CYS A 577 -8.83 10.39 -10.22
C CYS A 577 -7.43 10.89 -10.60
N SER A 578 -7.12 12.13 -10.19
CA SER A 578 -5.80 12.74 -10.36
C SER A 578 -4.85 12.50 -9.21
N CYS A 579 -3.57 12.36 -9.54
CA CYS A 579 -2.46 12.36 -8.58
C CYS A 579 -2.28 13.71 -7.87
N SER A 580 -2.78 14.82 -8.44
CA SER A 580 -2.68 16.18 -7.90
C SER A 580 -3.67 16.47 -6.74
N SER A 581 -4.38 15.43 -6.27
CA SER A 581 -5.31 15.50 -5.15
C SER A 581 -4.66 15.92 -3.83
#